data_AF-A0A2G4HW88-F1
#
_entry.id   AF-A0A2G4HW88-F1
#
_cell.length_a   1.000
_cell.length_b   1.000
_cell.length_c   1.000
_cell.angle_alpha   90.00
_cell.angle_beta   90.00
_cell.angle_gamma   90.00
#
_symmetry.space_group_name_H-M   'P 1'
#
loop_
_entity.id
_entity.type
_entity.pdbx_description
1 polymer ?
#
loop_
_entity_poly.entity_id
_entity_poly.type
_entity_poly.pdbx_seq_one_letter_code
_entity_poly.pdbx_strand_id
1 'polypeptide(L)'
;MKRWPLILFMLISLWSLFSEAQAQSLSESTATTEQSCSFGMAKGEASQNCHVPFPSGCLVANVPGTDKPWTTISKGGKTFCRFDDRATDWKTKVTGSCSRCKSDHCSVQFIVRFDCSQQAH
;
A
#
# COMPACT_ATOMS: atom_id res chain seq x y z
N MET A 1 -54.96 -18.77 -26.75
CA MET A 1 -54.27 -18.48 -25.47
C MET A 1 -52.76 -18.47 -25.74
N LYS A 2 -52.17 -17.28 -25.75
CA LYS A 2 -50.89 -16.94 -26.39
C LYS A 2 -49.74 -17.21 -25.40
N ARG A 3 -49.15 -18.41 -25.43
CA ARG A 3 -48.05 -18.87 -24.56
C ARG A 3 -46.67 -18.30 -24.94
N TRP A 4 -46.63 -17.30 -25.82
CA TRP A 4 -45.40 -16.66 -26.28
C TRP A 4 -44.61 -15.94 -25.16
N PRO A 5 -45.20 -15.24 -24.18
CA PRO A 5 -44.40 -14.46 -23.24
C PRO A 5 -43.58 -15.33 -22.29
N LEU A 6 -44.03 -16.57 -22.03
CA LEU A 6 -43.35 -17.52 -21.15
C LEU A 6 -42.04 -18.05 -21.76
N ILE A 7 -41.97 -18.23 -23.08
CA ILE A 7 -40.77 -18.76 -23.74
C ILE A 7 -39.67 -17.69 -23.79
N LEU A 8 -40.05 -16.42 -23.95
CA LEU A 8 -39.08 -15.30 -23.99
C LEU A 8 -38.39 -15.11 -22.63
N PHE A 9 -39.14 -15.24 -21.53
CA PHE A 9 -38.58 -15.13 -20.18
C PHE A 9 -37.57 -16.24 -19.85
N MET A 10 -37.78 -17.46 -20.36
CA MET A 10 -36.86 -18.58 -20.14
C MET A 10 -35.53 -18.40 -20.88
N LEU A 11 -35.53 -17.81 -22.08
CA LEU A 11 -34.31 -17.58 -22.87
C LEU A 11 -33.42 -16.50 -22.28
N ILE A 12 -34.00 -15.44 -21.70
CA ILE A 12 -33.23 -14.36 -21.03
C ILE A 12 -32.56 -14.88 -19.76
N SER A 13 -33.24 -15.79 -19.03
CA SER A 13 -32.71 -16.40 -17.82
C SER A 13 -31.50 -17.30 -18.08
N LEU A 14 -31.42 -17.90 -19.28
CA LEU A 14 -30.33 -18.81 -19.65
C LEU A 14 -29.04 -18.07 -20.02
N TRP A 15 -29.10 -16.82 -20.47
CA TRP A 15 -27.91 -16.00 -20.77
C TRP A 15 -27.19 -15.48 -19.52
N SER A 16 -27.91 -15.30 -18.41
CA SER A 16 -27.31 -14.86 -17.14
C SER A 16 -26.38 -15.89 -16.50
N LEU A 17 -26.45 -17.16 -16.93
CA LEU A 17 -25.60 -18.24 -16.41
C LEU A 17 -24.23 -18.34 -17.11
N PHE A 18 -24.03 -17.61 -18.22
CA PHE A 18 -22.78 -17.63 -19.01
C PHE A 18 -21.89 -16.39 -18.81
N SER A 19 -22.11 -15.60 -17.76
CA SER A 19 -21.05 -14.69 -17.28
C SER A 19 -20.08 -15.50 -16.43
N GLU A 20 -19.11 -16.15 -17.09
CA GLU A 20 -17.84 -16.44 -16.43
C GLU A 20 -17.27 -15.10 -15.97
N ALA A 21 -17.43 -14.81 -14.68
CA ALA A 21 -16.69 -13.76 -14.01
C ALA A 21 -15.21 -14.15 -14.10
N GLN A 22 -14.52 -13.68 -15.14
CA GLN A 22 -13.06 -13.70 -15.18
C GLN A 22 -12.58 -12.76 -14.07
N ALA A 23 -12.48 -13.29 -12.86
CA ALA A 23 -11.72 -12.68 -11.79
C ALA A 23 -10.29 -12.57 -12.32
N GLN A 24 -9.88 -11.35 -12.67
CA GLN A 24 -8.53 -11.09 -13.16
C GLN A 24 -7.57 -11.70 -12.16
N SER A 25 -6.71 -12.63 -12.61
CA SER A 25 -5.67 -13.20 -11.76
C SER A 25 -4.90 -12.01 -11.20
N LEU A 26 -5.05 -11.78 -9.90
CA LEU A 26 -4.24 -10.82 -9.17
C LEU A 26 -2.81 -11.28 -9.45
N SER A 27 -2.08 -10.58 -10.32
CA SER A 27 -0.64 -10.80 -10.46
C SER A 27 -0.11 -10.72 -9.04
N GLU A 28 0.33 -11.86 -8.49
CA GLU A 28 0.73 -12.04 -7.10
C GLU A 28 1.77 -10.95 -6.79
N SER A 29 1.28 -9.84 -6.24
CA SER A 29 2.17 -8.83 -5.71
C SER A 29 2.83 -9.49 -4.52
N THR A 30 4.12 -9.81 -4.65
CA THR A 30 4.89 -10.55 -3.64
C THR A 30 5.07 -9.77 -2.33
N ALA A 31 4.55 -8.54 -2.25
CA ALA A 31 4.38 -7.78 -1.03
C ALA A 31 3.37 -8.46 -0.08
N THR A 32 3.87 -9.35 0.77
CA THR A 32 3.05 -10.11 1.73
C THR A 32 2.86 -9.40 3.07
N THR A 33 3.72 -8.42 3.39
CA THR A 33 3.72 -7.76 4.71
C THR A 33 3.83 -6.25 4.58
N GLU A 34 3.10 -5.51 5.40
CA GLU A 34 3.18 -4.05 5.49
C GLU A 34 3.66 -3.64 6.88
N GLN A 35 4.64 -2.74 6.95
CA GLN A 35 5.10 -2.13 8.20
C GLN A 35 5.02 -0.62 8.11
N SER A 36 4.85 0.04 9.25
CA SER A 36 4.79 1.50 9.29
C SER A 36 5.42 2.08 10.55
N CYS A 37 5.87 3.34 10.44
CA CYS A 37 6.15 4.19 11.58
C CYS A 37 5.38 5.51 11.45
N SER A 38 4.90 6.04 12.57
CA SER A 38 4.09 7.26 12.59
C SER A 38 4.49 8.14 13.77
N PHE A 39 4.28 9.45 13.59
CA PHE A 39 4.43 10.42 14.66
C PHE A 39 3.59 11.67 14.37
N GLY A 40 3.33 12.44 15.43
CA GLY A 40 2.74 13.77 15.37
C GLY A 40 3.78 14.84 15.65
N MET A 41 3.50 16.07 15.22
CA MET A 41 4.29 17.24 15.55
C MET A 41 3.38 18.42 15.87
N ALA A 42 3.75 19.20 16.89
CA ALA A 42 3.15 20.50 17.13
C ALA A 42 3.73 21.57 16.18
N LYS A 43 3.04 22.71 16.06
CA LYS A 43 3.53 23.86 15.30
C LYS A 43 4.93 24.28 15.74
N GLY A 44 5.83 24.45 14.76
CA GLY A 44 7.19 24.92 15.03
C GLY A 44 8.14 23.85 15.55
N GLU A 45 7.64 22.66 15.90
CA GLU A 45 8.46 21.55 16.34
C GLU A 45 9.54 21.22 15.30
N ALA A 46 10.73 20.84 15.78
CA ALA A 46 11.88 20.57 14.93
C ALA A 46 11.61 19.40 13.97
N SER A 47 12.55 19.19 13.05
CA SER A 47 12.53 18.01 12.19
C SER A 47 12.55 16.73 13.03
N GLN A 48 11.65 15.80 12.70
CA GLN A 48 11.53 14.51 13.33
C GLN A 48 11.77 13.39 12.30
N ASN A 49 12.22 12.24 12.79
CA ASN A 49 12.39 11.03 11.99
C ASN A 49 11.82 9.81 12.71
N CYS A 50 11.58 8.75 11.95
CA CYS A 50 11.26 7.44 12.50
C CYS A 50 11.84 6.33 11.63
N HIS A 51 12.06 5.18 12.25
CA HIS A 51 12.45 3.96 11.55
C HIS A 51 11.22 3.09 11.34
N VAL A 52 10.98 2.69 10.09
CA VAL A 52 9.97 1.67 9.80
C VAL A 52 10.53 0.33 10.27
N PRO A 53 9.80 -0.44 11.11
CA PRO A 53 10.25 -1.76 11.52
C PRO A 53 10.59 -2.63 10.31
N PHE A 54 11.75 -3.27 10.35
CA PHE A 54 12.24 -4.11 9.27
C PHE A 54 12.13 -5.58 9.72
N PRO A 55 11.17 -6.36 9.20
CA PRO A 55 11.01 -7.76 9.60
C PRO A 55 12.20 -8.60 9.17
N SER A 56 12.72 -9.43 10.07
CA SER A 56 13.94 -10.22 9.84
C SER A 56 13.74 -11.24 8.73
N GLY A 57 14.61 -11.29 7.71
CA GLY A 57 14.49 -12.25 6.61
C GLY A 57 13.49 -11.86 5.52
N CYS A 58 12.92 -10.66 5.60
CA CYS A 58 12.16 -10.07 4.49
C CYS A 58 13.03 -9.10 3.69
N LEU A 59 12.59 -8.74 2.49
CA LEU A 59 13.17 -7.68 1.68
C LEU A 59 12.12 -6.60 1.43
N VAL A 60 12.52 -5.36 1.20
CA VAL A 60 11.58 -4.33 0.74
C VAL A 60 11.07 -4.72 -0.64
N ALA A 61 9.75 -4.81 -0.78
CA ALA A 61 9.11 -5.15 -2.05
C ALA A 61 9.23 -3.96 -3.01
N ASN A 62 9.24 -4.24 -4.31
CA ASN A 62 9.19 -3.22 -5.34
C ASN A 62 7.76 -3.01 -5.84
N VAL A 63 7.46 -1.81 -6.33
CA VAL A 63 6.19 -1.54 -7.02
C VAL A 63 6.16 -2.40 -8.30
N PRO A 64 5.06 -3.15 -8.56
CA PRO A 64 4.99 -4.08 -9.69
C PRO A 64 5.34 -3.40 -11.01
N GLY A 65 6.23 -4.02 -11.78
CA GLY A 65 6.72 -3.50 -13.07
C GLY A 65 7.78 -2.40 -12.95
N THR A 66 8.36 -2.17 -11.76
CA THR A 66 9.44 -1.19 -11.55
C THR A 66 10.48 -1.72 -10.56
N ASP A 67 11.65 -1.07 -10.52
CA ASP A 67 12.69 -1.30 -9.51
C ASP A 67 12.58 -0.35 -8.30
N LYS A 68 11.45 0.34 -8.16
CA LYS A 68 11.26 1.32 -7.08
C LYS A 68 10.70 0.64 -5.83
N PRO A 69 11.24 0.96 -4.63
CA PRO A 69 10.69 0.48 -3.37
C PRO A 69 9.20 0.81 -3.23
N TRP A 70 8.43 -0.17 -2.80
CA TRP A 70 6.99 -0.01 -2.60
C TRP A 70 6.73 0.67 -1.27
N THR A 71 6.61 2.00 -1.36
CA THR A 71 6.46 2.86 -0.19
C THR A 71 5.33 3.86 -0.36
N THR A 72 4.74 4.25 0.77
CA THR A 72 3.69 5.26 0.85
C THR A 72 3.99 6.21 2.00
N ILE A 73 3.72 7.50 1.80
CA ILE A 73 3.78 8.51 2.87
C ILE A 73 2.38 9.13 2.99
N SER A 74 1.74 8.92 4.12
CA SER A 74 0.49 9.60 4.49
C SER A 74 0.82 10.74 5.45
N LYS A 75 0.27 11.94 5.23
CA LYS A 75 0.53 13.09 6.10
C LYS A 75 -0.67 14.02 6.22
N GLY A 76 -0.84 14.58 7.41
CA GLY A 76 -1.76 15.66 7.74
C GLY A 76 -1.03 16.96 8.08
N GLY A 77 -1.65 18.11 7.74
CA GLY A 77 -1.08 19.43 8.01
C GLY A 77 0.04 19.86 7.06
N LYS A 78 0.62 21.03 7.35
CA LYS A 78 1.67 21.66 6.54
C LYS A 78 3.06 21.24 7.02
N THR A 79 3.52 20.09 6.55
CA THR A 79 4.92 19.65 6.65
C THR A 79 5.36 18.94 5.36
N PHE A 80 6.66 18.89 5.11
CA PHE A 80 7.29 18.12 4.05
C PHE A 80 7.93 16.87 4.61
N CYS A 81 7.58 15.71 4.08
CA CYS A 81 8.05 14.41 4.55
C CYS A 81 8.59 13.60 3.37
N ARG A 82 9.63 12.80 3.61
CA ARG A 82 10.27 11.93 2.63
C ARG A 82 10.93 10.74 3.32
N PHE A 83 11.17 9.66 2.58
CA PHE A 83 12.20 8.70 2.97
C PHE A 83 13.57 9.37 2.81
N ASP A 84 14.43 9.26 3.82
CA ASP A 84 15.76 9.86 3.80
C ASP A 84 16.72 8.95 3.04
N ASP A 85 17.08 9.31 1.81
CA ASP A 85 17.96 8.51 0.93
C ASP A 85 19.36 8.28 1.52
N ARG A 86 19.82 9.13 2.45
CA ARG A 86 21.14 8.98 3.09
C ARG A 86 21.08 8.13 4.34
N ALA A 87 19.96 8.20 5.07
CA ALA A 87 19.75 7.41 6.27
C ALA A 87 19.03 6.08 6.02
N THR A 88 18.57 5.82 4.80
CA THR A 88 17.88 4.60 4.40
C THR A 88 18.83 3.65 3.68
N ASP A 89 18.92 2.43 4.20
CA ASP A 89 19.39 1.26 3.48
C ASP A 89 18.18 0.35 3.26
N TRP A 90 17.71 0.25 2.02
CA TRP A 90 16.53 -0.54 1.65
C TRP A 90 16.63 -2.04 1.97
N LYS A 91 17.80 -2.54 2.37
CA LYS A 91 18.00 -3.93 2.80
C LYS A 91 17.94 -4.14 4.31
N THR A 92 18.13 -3.09 5.11
CA THR A 92 18.34 -3.25 6.56
C THR A 92 17.66 -2.20 7.42
N LYS A 93 17.44 -0.98 6.90
CA LYS A 93 16.96 0.15 7.68
C LYS A 93 16.25 1.17 6.82
N VAL A 94 14.96 1.37 7.04
CA VAL A 94 14.18 2.40 6.32
C VAL A 94 13.86 3.56 7.25
N THR A 95 14.24 4.78 6.85
CA THR A 95 14.10 5.98 7.67
C THR A 95 13.19 6.99 7.00
N GLY A 96 12.06 7.29 7.64
CA GLY A 96 11.19 8.41 7.27
C GLY A 96 11.62 9.68 8.00
N SER A 97 11.56 10.82 7.33
CA SER A 97 11.89 12.12 7.92
C SER A 97 10.91 13.21 7.49
N CYS A 98 10.64 14.15 8.41
CA CYS A 98 9.84 15.32 8.12
C CYS A 98 10.56 16.62 8.51
N SER A 99 10.29 17.68 7.76
CA SER A 99 10.62 19.05 8.14
C SER A 99 9.76 19.52 9.31
N ARG A 100 10.11 20.68 9.88
CA ARG A 100 9.26 21.40 10.84
C ARG A 100 7.79 21.50 10.40
N CYS A 101 6.88 21.33 11.36
CA CYS A 101 5.45 21.53 11.15
C CYS A 101 5.08 23.02 11.11
N LYS A 102 4.31 23.43 10.10
CA LYS A 102 3.82 24.81 9.91
C LYS A 102 2.33 24.99 10.23
N SER A 103 1.61 23.88 10.44
CA SER A 103 0.23 23.88 10.94
C SER A 103 0.22 23.77 12.47
N ASP A 104 -0.94 23.97 13.09
CA ASP A 104 -1.07 23.81 14.55
C ASP A 104 -0.75 22.37 14.98
N HIS A 105 -1.17 21.40 14.15
CA HIS A 105 -0.78 20.00 14.25
C HIS A 105 -0.39 19.44 12.87
N CYS A 106 0.62 18.58 12.87
CA CYS A 106 0.96 17.72 11.75
C CYS A 106 0.97 16.26 12.22
N SER A 107 0.63 15.36 11.31
CA SER A 107 0.73 13.91 11.52
C SER A 107 1.38 13.29 10.29
N VAL A 108 2.11 12.20 10.49
CA VAL A 108 2.71 11.45 9.39
C VAL A 108 2.70 9.96 9.70
N GLN A 109 2.59 9.17 8.63
CA GLN A 109 2.84 7.75 8.63
C GLN A 109 3.66 7.39 7.39
N PHE A 110 4.80 6.74 7.61
CA PHE A 110 5.62 6.13 6.57
C PHE A 110 5.30 4.64 6.53
N ILE A 111 4.95 4.15 5.35
CA ILE A 111 4.50 2.77 5.12
C ILE A 111 5.43 2.14 4.09
N VAL A 112 5.89 0.92 4.37
CA VAL A 112 6.77 0.15 3.49
C VAL A 112 6.20 -1.26 3.39
N ARG A 113 6.13 -1.77 2.16
CA ARG A 113 5.76 -3.15 1.90
C ARG A 113 7.00 -4.02 1.76
N PHE A 114 6.91 -5.22 2.32
CA PHE A 114 7.96 -6.20 2.36
C PHE A 114 7.51 -7.49 1.69
N ASP A 115 8.44 -8.09 0.96
CA ASP A 115 8.35 -9.45 0.47
C ASP A 115 9.03 -10.38 1.48
N CYS A 116 8.20 -11.16 2.16
CA CYS A 116 8.62 -12.13 3.17
C CYS A 116 8.49 -13.58 2.66
N SER A 117 8.28 -13.80 1.35
CA SER A 117 8.10 -15.14 0.78
C SER A 117 9.28 -16.08 1.07
N GLN A 118 10.49 -15.53 1.23
CA GLN A 118 11.68 -16.29 1.58
C GLN A 118 11.68 -16.87 3.00
N GLN A 119 10.75 -16.45 3.86
CA GLN A 119 10.58 -17.02 5.21
C GLN A 119 9.72 -18.28 5.23
N ALA A 120 9.00 -18.62 4.14
CA ALA A 120 8.08 -19.75 4.10
C ALA A 120 8.76 -21.12 3.88
N HIS A 121 10.09 -21.19 3.99
CA HIS A 121 10.90 -22.40 3.81
C HIS A 121 11.60 -22.83 5.09
#